data_AF-A0A5N5HFC0-F1
#
_entry.id   AF-A0A5N5HFC0-F1
#
_cell.length_a   1.000
_cell.length_b   1.000
_cell.length_c   1.000
_cell.angle_alpha   90.00
_cell.angle_beta   90.00
_cell.angle_gamma   90.00
#
_symmetry.space_group_name_H-M   'P 1'
#
loop_
_entity.id
_entity.type
_entity.pdbx_description
1 polymer ?
#
loop_
_entity_poly.entity_id
_entity_poly.type
_entity_poly.pdbx_seq_one_letter_code
_entity_poly.pdbx_strand_id
1 'polypeptide(L)'
;MKLMLQTHHLPSKFWLYGEGMLKLLLYLNSPLSSGSTAKPEGLHDIVRAGAMGLKLHEDWGALMLQSTIVNIHTDTLNASGFVEHTIAAFKGRTIHIYHSEGAGGHAPDIIKVCGVKNVPPSSTNPTRPFTSNTIDEHLDMLV
;
A
#
# COMPACT_ATOMS: atom_id res chain seq x y z
N MET A 1 22.39 7.82 -8.74
CA MET A 1 21.52 7.90 -7.55
C MET A 1 20.70 6.62 -7.53
N LYS A 2 20.95 5.72 -6.58
CA LYS A 2 20.37 4.36 -6.59
C LYS A 2 18.91 4.47 -6.14
N LEU A 3 17.96 4.26 -7.06
CA LEU A 3 16.53 4.21 -6.74
C LEU A 3 16.31 3.11 -5.69
N MET A 4 15.80 3.50 -4.52
CA MET A 4 15.13 2.56 -3.63
C MET A 4 13.82 2.17 -4.30
N LEU A 5 13.71 0.95 -4.82
CA LEU A 5 12.40 0.31 -4.93
C LEU A 5 11.78 0.34 -3.53
N GLN A 6 10.65 1.01 -3.38
CA GLN A 6 9.90 1.06 -2.13
C GLN A 6 9.23 -0.30 -1.87
N THR A 7 10.01 -1.32 -1.51
CA THR A 7 9.48 -2.58 -0.96
C THR A 7 9.06 -2.37 0.48
N HIS A 8 7.87 -1.81 0.69
CA HIS A 8 7.31 -1.52 2.01
C HIS A 8 6.60 -2.71 2.66
N HIS A 9 6.96 -3.95 2.33
CA HIS A 9 6.35 -5.11 2.98
C HIS A 9 7.34 -6.25 3.21
N LEU A 10 7.20 -6.89 4.38
CA LEU A 10 7.88 -8.13 4.73
C LEU A 10 6.95 -9.32 4.41
N PRO A 11 7.38 -10.34 3.66
CA PRO A 11 6.47 -11.36 3.14
C PRO A 11 6.19 -12.54 4.09
N SER A 12 6.98 -12.75 5.15
CA SER A 12 6.74 -13.89 6.07
C SER A 12 7.27 -13.69 7.49
N LYS A 13 6.76 -14.51 8.41
CA LYS A 13 7.23 -14.57 9.81
C LYS A 13 8.71 -14.90 9.96
N PHE A 14 9.27 -15.71 9.05
CA PHE A 14 10.68 -16.13 9.14
C PHE A 14 11.62 -14.92 9.08
N TRP A 15 11.25 -13.94 8.27
CA TRP A 15 11.92 -12.65 8.21
C TRP A 15 11.79 -11.93 9.55
N LEU A 16 10.58 -11.84 10.12
CA LEU A 16 10.34 -11.16 11.39
C LEU A 16 11.07 -11.77 12.61
N TYR A 17 11.26 -13.10 12.66
CA TYR A 17 11.89 -13.79 13.78
C TYR A 17 13.40 -14.05 13.64
N GLY A 18 14.02 -13.74 12.50
CA GLY A 18 15.46 -13.95 12.31
C GLY A 18 16.29 -13.02 13.20
N GLU A 19 17.25 -13.56 13.97
CA GLU A 19 18.19 -12.84 14.85
C GLU A 19 18.95 -11.67 14.18
N GLY A 20 19.09 -11.69 12.84
CA GLY A 20 19.68 -10.58 12.07
C GLY A 20 18.71 -9.44 11.72
N MET A 21 17.40 -9.64 11.87
CA MET A 21 16.37 -8.76 11.30
C MET A 21 15.77 -7.76 12.29
N LEU A 22 15.92 -7.95 13.61
CA LEU A 22 15.66 -6.87 14.58
C LEU A 22 16.53 -5.64 14.29
N LYS A 23 17.76 -5.86 13.80
CA LYS A 23 18.67 -4.81 13.31
C LYS A 23 18.22 -4.19 11.98
N LEU A 24 17.54 -4.93 11.10
CA LEU A 24 17.07 -4.45 9.80
C LEU A 24 15.73 -3.70 9.90
N LEU A 25 14.84 -4.11 10.81
CA LEU A 25 13.62 -3.38 11.15
C LEU A 25 13.92 -1.98 11.72
N LEU A 26 14.97 -1.85 12.55
CA LEU A 26 15.51 -0.56 12.99
C LEU A 26 16.21 0.22 11.86
N TYR A 27 16.81 -0.46 10.88
CA TYR A 27 17.53 0.18 9.76
C TYR A 27 16.59 0.67 8.64
N LEU A 28 15.42 0.05 8.47
CA LEU A 28 14.47 0.34 7.38
C LEU A 28 13.19 1.06 7.83
N ASN A 29 12.91 1.18 9.13
CA ASN A 29 11.75 1.90 9.68
C ASN A 29 10.40 1.60 9.01
N SER A 30 10.21 0.42 8.41
CA SER A 30 8.95 0.05 7.76
C SER A 30 8.31 -1.12 8.51
N PRO A 31 7.43 -0.86 9.49
CA PRO A 31 6.82 -1.90 10.32
C PRO A 31 5.62 -2.59 9.64
N LEU A 32 5.55 -2.54 8.30
CA LEU A 32 4.45 -3.05 7.49
C LEU A 32 4.78 -4.44 6.91
N SER A 33 3.77 -5.29 6.82
CA SER A 33 3.88 -6.61 6.20
C SER A 33 2.75 -6.84 5.20
N SER A 34 2.91 -7.84 4.32
CA SER A 34 1.94 -8.11 3.26
C SER A 34 0.56 -8.46 3.83
N GLY A 35 -0.46 -7.73 3.38
CA GLY A 35 -1.87 -7.92 3.72
C GLY A 35 -2.71 -8.52 2.60
N SER A 36 -2.13 -8.70 1.40
CA SER A 36 -2.81 -9.19 0.21
C SER A 36 -3.00 -10.71 0.28
N THR A 37 -4.17 -11.15 0.75
CA THR A 37 -4.53 -12.58 0.85
C THR A 37 -6.04 -12.75 0.76
N ALA A 38 -6.47 -13.92 0.28
CA ALA A 38 -7.86 -14.34 0.25
C ALA A 38 -8.32 -15.04 1.56
N LYS A 39 -7.41 -15.27 2.53
CA LYS A 39 -7.75 -15.87 3.82
C LYS A 39 -6.99 -15.26 5.01
N PRO A 40 -7.60 -15.20 6.21
CA PRO A 40 -7.05 -14.47 7.36
C PRO A 40 -5.95 -15.20 8.14
N GLU A 41 -5.77 -16.51 7.97
CA GLU A 41 -4.95 -17.34 8.87
C GLU A 41 -3.49 -16.89 8.89
N GLY A 42 -2.93 -16.45 7.75
CA GLY A 42 -1.57 -15.94 7.65
C GLY A 42 -1.37 -14.53 8.21
N LEU A 43 -2.43 -13.72 8.33
CA LEU A 43 -2.33 -12.31 8.75
C LEU A 43 -2.10 -12.18 10.25
N HIS A 44 -2.88 -12.90 11.07
CA HIS A 44 -2.72 -12.91 12.52
C HIS A 44 -1.32 -13.31 12.94
N ASP A 45 -0.77 -14.21 12.15
CA ASP A 45 0.49 -14.85 12.29
C ASP A 45 1.67 -13.86 12.11
N ILE A 46 1.58 -13.00 11.11
CA ILE A 46 2.52 -11.93 10.83
C ILE A 46 2.42 -10.80 11.87
N VAL A 47 1.21 -10.48 12.32
CA VAL A 47 0.99 -9.49 13.39
C VAL A 47 1.60 -9.96 14.70
N ARG A 48 1.40 -11.23 15.08
CA ARG A 48 2.05 -11.84 16.26
C ARG A 48 3.57 -11.86 16.17
N ALA A 49 4.11 -11.86 14.96
CA ALA A 49 5.55 -11.79 14.71
C ALA A 49 6.13 -10.38 14.79
N GLY A 50 5.30 -9.34 15.01
CA GLY A 50 5.74 -7.98 15.29
C GLY A 50 5.42 -6.95 14.21
N ALA A 51 4.63 -7.30 13.18
CA ALA A 51 4.14 -6.32 12.22
C ALA A 51 3.17 -5.33 12.91
N MET A 52 3.35 -4.03 12.68
CA MET A 52 2.52 -2.97 13.26
C MET A 52 1.41 -2.50 12.32
N GLY A 53 1.42 -2.98 11.06
CA GLY A 53 0.39 -2.70 10.07
C GLY A 53 0.51 -3.62 8.86
N LEU A 54 -0.50 -3.59 8.00
CA LEU A 54 -0.55 -4.38 6.77
C LEU A 54 -0.53 -3.47 5.55
N LYS A 55 0.10 -3.92 4.47
CA LYS A 55 0.07 -3.25 3.16
C LYS A 55 -0.65 -4.16 2.16
N LEU A 56 -1.71 -3.66 1.56
CA LEU A 56 -2.31 -4.25 0.37
C LEU A 56 -1.75 -3.56 -0.87
N HIS A 57 -1.46 -4.35 -1.90
CA HIS A 57 -0.86 -3.88 -3.14
C HIS A 57 -1.41 -4.65 -4.33
N GLU A 58 -1.65 -3.97 -5.44
CA GLU A 58 -2.23 -4.58 -6.64
C GLU A 58 -1.37 -5.71 -7.23
N ASP A 59 -0.04 -5.57 -7.21
CA ASP A 59 0.92 -6.62 -7.63
C ASP A 59 0.71 -7.98 -6.95
N TRP A 60 0.10 -7.99 -5.76
CA TRP A 60 -0.21 -9.18 -4.98
C TRP A 60 -1.72 -9.44 -4.85
N GLY A 61 -2.53 -8.68 -5.59
CA GLY A 61 -3.98 -8.59 -5.47
C GLY A 61 -4.42 -7.63 -4.36
N ALA A 62 -5.37 -6.74 -4.66
CA ALA A 62 -5.85 -5.72 -3.72
C ALA A 62 -7.17 -6.10 -3.01
N LEU A 63 -7.37 -7.39 -2.68
CA LEU A 63 -8.61 -7.86 -2.04
C LEU A 63 -8.62 -7.62 -0.52
N MET A 64 -9.64 -6.92 -0.02
CA MET A 64 -9.78 -6.51 1.38
C MET A 64 -10.50 -7.54 2.25
N LEU A 65 -9.80 -8.16 3.22
CA LEU A 65 -10.43 -9.12 4.15
C LEU A 65 -10.57 -8.68 5.61
N GLN A 66 -9.60 -7.98 6.21
CA GLN A 66 -9.58 -7.82 7.68
C GLN A 66 -9.18 -6.44 8.21
N SER A 67 -9.30 -6.28 9.54
CA SER A 67 -9.48 -5.04 10.33
C SER A 67 -8.23 -4.45 10.97
N THR A 68 -7.05 -4.65 10.39
CA THR A 68 -5.80 -4.03 10.89
C THR A 68 -5.59 -2.67 10.21
N ILE A 69 -4.71 -1.82 10.76
CA ILE A 69 -4.26 -0.59 10.08
C ILE A 69 -3.67 -1.01 8.74
N VAL A 70 -4.38 -0.69 7.67
CA VAL A 70 -4.09 -1.12 6.31
C VAL A 70 -3.69 0.11 5.52
N ASN A 71 -2.48 0.05 4.98
CA ASN A 71 -2.05 0.90 3.87
C ASN A 71 -2.48 0.21 2.58
N ILE A 72 -3.02 0.94 1.62
CA ILE A 72 -3.46 0.38 0.34
C ILE A 72 -2.75 1.07 -0.82
N HIS A 73 -2.36 0.27 -1.81
CA HIS A 73 -2.15 0.64 -3.20
C HIS A 73 -3.23 -0.11 -3.99
N THR A 74 -4.21 0.61 -4.53
CA THR A 74 -5.41 0.02 -5.15
C THR A 74 -5.17 -0.55 -6.55
N ASP A 75 -6.16 -1.22 -7.12
CA ASP A 75 -6.13 -1.86 -8.44
C ASP A 75 -6.19 -0.84 -9.59
N THR A 76 -5.03 -0.50 -10.16
CA THR A 76 -4.89 0.43 -11.28
C THR A 76 -5.64 -0.04 -12.52
N LEU A 77 -5.65 -1.35 -12.76
CA LEU A 77 -6.28 -1.98 -13.92
C LEU A 77 -7.81 -2.02 -13.83
N ASN A 78 -8.37 -1.71 -12.65
CA ASN A 78 -9.79 -1.92 -12.34
C ASN A 78 -10.24 -3.39 -12.59
N ALA A 79 -9.31 -4.35 -12.44
CA ALA A 79 -9.56 -5.75 -12.78
C ALA A 79 -10.63 -6.40 -11.89
N SER A 80 -10.68 -6.00 -10.62
CA SER A 80 -11.67 -6.50 -9.64
C SER A 80 -12.85 -5.56 -9.43
N GLY A 81 -12.88 -4.43 -10.15
CA GLY A 81 -13.88 -3.36 -10.02
C GLY A 81 -13.26 -1.96 -10.04
N PHE A 82 -14.11 -0.94 -10.12
CA PHE A 82 -13.73 0.47 -10.07
C PHE A 82 -13.59 1.01 -8.64
N VAL A 83 -13.10 2.24 -8.50
CA VAL A 83 -12.82 2.90 -7.21
C VAL A 83 -14.00 2.84 -6.22
N GLU A 84 -15.23 2.97 -6.68
CA GLU A 84 -16.44 2.89 -5.84
C GLU A 84 -16.64 1.50 -5.22
N HIS A 85 -16.23 0.44 -5.91
CA HIS A 85 -16.30 -0.93 -5.41
C HIS A 85 -15.28 -1.12 -4.28
N THR A 86 -14.08 -0.57 -4.45
CA THR A 86 -13.05 -0.56 -3.41
C THR A 86 -13.45 0.29 -2.21
N ILE A 87 -14.04 1.47 -2.42
CA ILE A 87 -14.60 2.30 -1.34
C ILE A 87 -15.71 1.56 -0.59
N ALA A 88 -16.62 0.90 -1.30
CA ALA A 88 -17.65 0.06 -0.70
C ALA A 88 -17.05 -1.09 0.11
N ALA A 89 -15.97 -1.72 -0.39
CA ALA A 89 -15.25 -2.78 0.31
C ALA A 89 -14.59 -2.31 1.61
N PHE A 90 -14.29 -1.02 1.78
CA PHE A 90 -13.82 -0.48 3.06
C PHE A 90 -14.85 -0.65 4.17
N LYS A 91 -16.16 -0.67 3.86
CA LYS A 91 -17.26 -0.80 4.85
C LYS A 91 -17.13 0.21 6.00
N GLY A 92 -16.73 1.44 5.68
CA GLY A 92 -16.53 2.52 6.65
C GLY A 92 -15.33 2.38 7.59
N ARG A 93 -14.48 1.35 7.43
CA ARG A 93 -13.26 1.15 8.24
C ARG A 93 -12.19 2.17 7.88
N THR A 94 -11.36 2.54 8.84
CA THR A 94 -10.23 3.44 8.60
C THR A 94 -9.17 2.76 7.73
N ILE A 95 -8.90 3.33 6.55
CA ILE A 95 -7.94 2.78 5.58
C ILE A 95 -7.05 3.91 5.06
N HIS A 96 -5.73 3.75 5.20
CA HIS A 96 -4.80 4.73 4.68
C HIS A 96 -4.50 4.45 3.21
N ILE A 97 -4.76 5.45 2.36
CA ILE A 97 -4.46 5.36 0.93
C ILE A 97 -3.10 5.99 0.67
N TYR A 98 -2.22 5.18 0.08
CA TYR A 98 -0.93 5.63 -0.41
C TYR A 98 -1.09 6.30 -1.79
N HIS A 99 -0.21 7.26 -2.12
CA HIS A 99 -0.19 8.03 -3.38
C HIS A 99 -1.57 8.32 -3.99
N SER A 100 -2.42 8.93 -3.18
CA SER A 100 -3.84 9.19 -3.46
C SER A 100 -4.08 10.00 -4.73
N GLU A 101 -3.05 10.66 -5.29
CA GLU A 101 -3.15 11.39 -6.55
C GLU A 101 -3.23 10.50 -7.80
N GLY A 102 -2.80 9.24 -7.73
CA GLY A 102 -2.99 8.28 -8.82
C GLY A 102 -1.78 8.03 -9.73
N ALA A 103 -0.57 8.43 -9.35
CA ALA A 103 0.65 7.91 -9.99
C ALA A 103 0.80 6.36 -9.83
N GLY A 104 -0.07 5.75 -9.03
CA GLY A 104 -0.55 4.37 -9.09
C GLY A 104 -1.93 4.27 -8.44
N GLY A 105 -2.68 3.18 -8.65
CA GLY A 105 -4.04 2.99 -8.13
C GLY A 105 -5.15 3.22 -9.16
N HIS A 106 -6.43 3.02 -8.78
CA HIS A 106 -7.57 3.03 -9.70
C HIS A 106 -7.51 4.18 -10.72
N ALA A 107 -7.30 3.82 -11.99
CA ALA A 107 -7.21 4.81 -13.04
C ALA A 107 -8.61 5.15 -13.60
N PRO A 108 -8.92 6.43 -13.85
CA PRO A 108 -8.12 7.63 -13.58
C PRO A 108 -8.47 8.33 -12.25
N ASP A 109 -9.36 7.75 -11.44
CA ASP A 109 -10.16 8.50 -10.47
C ASP A 109 -9.98 8.08 -9.01
N ILE A 110 -8.88 7.41 -8.67
CA ILE A 110 -8.50 7.09 -7.29
C ILE A 110 -8.49 8.32 -6.37
N ILE A 111 -8.20 9.51 -6.89
CA ILE A 111 -8.20 10.78 -6.13
C ILE A 111 -9.54 11.08 -5.43
N LYS A 112 -10.64 10.46 -5.87
CA LYS A 112 -11.95 10.53 -5.18
C LYS A 112 -11.87 10.10 -3.70
N VAL A 113 -10.93 9.22 -3.35
CA VAL A 113 -10.75 8.74 -1.96
C VAL A 113 -10.39 9.85 -0.98
N CYS A 114 -9.81 10.97 -1.45
CA CYS A 114 -9.54 12.14 -0.61
C CYS A 114 -10.82 12.77 -0.02
N GLY A 115 -11.99 12.54 -0.64
CA GLY A 115 -13.29 12.99 -0.14
C GLY A 115 -13.97 12.00 0.82
N VAL A 116 -13.38 10.83 1.07
CA VAL A 116 -13.98 9.76 1.88
C VAL A 116 -13.60 9.93 3.35
N LYS A 117 -14.59 10.09 4.23
CA LYS A 117 -14.40 10.44 5.65
C LYS A 117 -13.48 9.49 6.43
N ASN A 118 -13.56 8.19 6.15
CA ASN A 118 -12.78 7.14 6.82
C ASN A 118 -11.43 6.87 6.14
N VAL A 119 -11.01 7.72 5.20
CA VAL A 119 -9.75 7.55 4.49
C VAL A 119 -8.81 8.69 4.86
N PRO A 120 -7.75 8.46 5.64
CA PRO A 120 -6.59 9.34 5.66
C PRO A 120 -5.80 9.19 4.35
N PRO A 121 -5.72 10.21 3.49
CA PRO A 121 -4.96 10.15 2.24
C PRO A 121 -3.51 10.60 2.45
N SER A 122 -2.61 10.11 1.60
CA SER A 122 -1.22 10.56 1.50
C SER A 122 -0.78 10.65 0.05
N SER A 123 0.14 11.56 -0.26
CA SER A 123 0.85 11.62 -1.55
C SER A 123 2.29 11.17 -1.38
N THR A 124 2.87 10.59 -2.41
CA THR A 124 4.31 10.32 -2.46
C THR A 124 5.06 11.53 -3.00
N ASN A 125 6.39 11.51 -2.86
CA ASN A 125 7.23 12.67 -3.17
C ASN A 125 7.37 13.01 -4.66
N PRO A 126 7.45 12.04 -5.60
CA PRO A 126 7.78 12.36 -7.00
C PRO A 126 6.81 13.34 -7.67
N THR A 127 5.53 13.32 -7.32
CA THR A 127 4.50 14.21 -7.89
C THR A 127 4.46 15.61 -7.24
N ARG A 128 5.41 15.94 -6.34
CA ARG A 128 5.34 17.13 -5.47
C ARG A 128 6.53 18.09 -5.62
N PRO A 129 6.30 19.39 -5.93
CA PRO A 129 5.11 19.93 -6.60
C PRO A 129 5.10 19.54 -8.09
N PHE A 130 4.05 19.95 -8.80
CA PHE A 130 4.03 19.85 -10.26
C PHE A 130 5.09 20.77 -10.89
N THR A 131 5.97 20.20 -11.71
CA THR A 131 7.03 20.90 -12.45
C THR A 131 6.98 20.51 -13.93
N SER A 132 7.75 21.19 -14.78
CA SER A 132 7.79 20.92 -16.23
C SER A 132 8.17 19.47 -16.56
N ASN A 133 9.00 18.84 -15.73
CA ASN A 133 9.52 17.50 -16.00
C ASN A 133 8.69 16.40 -15.33
N THR A 134 7.69 16.76 -14.51
CA THR A 134 6.96 15.78 -13.71
C THR A 134 6.32 14.70 -14.58
N ILE A 135 5.72 15.04 -15.72
CA ILE A 135 5.09 14.02 -16.58
C ILE A 135 6.12 13.12 -17.25
N ASP A 136 7.14 13.71 -17.87
CA ASP A 136 8.15 12.97 -18.64
C ASP A 136 8.93 12.01 -17.73
N GLU A 137 9.35 12.46 -16.54
CA GLU A 137 10.04 11.61 -15.57
C GLU A 137 9.14 10.47 -15.07
N HIS A 138 7.83 10.71 -14.89
CA HIS A 138 6.93 9.66 -14.40
C HIS A 138 6.62 8.60 -15.45
N LEU A 139 6.56 8.97 -16.72
CA LEU A 139 6.36 8.00 -17.80
C LEU A 139 7.53 7.01 -17.87
N ASP A 140 8.76 7.51 -17.74
CA ASP A 140 9.97 6.70 -17.73
C ASP A 140 10.16 5.90 -16.42
N MET A 141 9.56 6.33 -15.31
CA MET A 141 9.62 5.59 -14.03
C MET A 141 8.61 4.44 -13.93
N LEU A 142 7.56 4.45 -14.77
CA LEU A 142 6.47 3.46 -14.73
C LEU A 142 6.78 2.17 -15.52
N VAL A 143 7.85 2.16 -16.34
CA VAL A 143 8.28 1.01 -17.15
C VAL A 143 9.08 -0.03 -16.37
#